data_AF-A0A259DB11-F1
#
_entry.id   AF-A0A259DB11-F1
#
_cell.length_a   1.000
_cell.length_b   1.000
_cell.length_c   1.000
_cell.angle_alpha   90.00
_cell.angle_beta   90.00
_cell.angle_gamma   90.00
#
_symmetry.space_group_name_H-M   'P 1'
#
loop_
_entity.id
_entity.type
_entity.pdbx_description
1 polymer ?
#
loop_
_entity_poly.entity_id
_entity_poly.type
_entity_poly.pdbx_seq_one_letter_code
_entity_poly.pdbx_strand_id
1 'polypeptide(L)'
;LTRVSASWRNILLMLVILPFWTSFLLRVYAWMGLMGKNSWFNGLLTDGYNLLTPASWAITSVPMMHSNFAVVLVMVYTYLPFMILPLYANLERLDPVLDEAAMDLGSRPFRVFLDVTLPQSIPGIIAGAMLVFIPAAGELVIPTLVGDASSPMIGRVIADEFSSASDWPMAASVAIALLLLMVGPMMLYTHYQSKAEAGEDVP
;
A
#
# COMPACT_ATOMS: atom_id res chain seq x y z
N LEU A 1 -0.46 -7.60 14.98
CA LEU A 1 -0.39 -6.47 15.94
C LEU A 1 -1.28 -6.70 17.15
N THR A 2 -2.55 -7.07 16.97
CA THR A 2 -3.50 -7.27 18.08
C THR A 2 -3.30 -8.56 18.88
N ARG A 3 -2.68 -9.60 18.28
CA ARG A 3 -2.45 -10.91 18.91
C ARG A 3 -1.11 -11.05 19.66
N VAL A 4 -0.30 -10.00 19.75
CA VAL A 4 1.00 -10.02 20.47
C VAL A 4 0.86 -9.33 21.83
N SER A 5 1.79 -9.58 22.75
CA SER A 5 1.76 -8.92 24.07
C SER A 5 1.83 -7.39 23.93
N ALA A 6 1.26 -6.67 24.91
CA ALA A 6 1.13 -5.21 24.87
C ALA A 6 2.47 -4.49 24.59
N SER A 7 3.57 -4.98 25.17
CA SER A 7 4.91 -4.41 24.93
C SER A 7 5.36 -4.56 23.47
N TRP A 8 5.19 -5.75 22.89
CA TRP A 8 5.53 -6.00 21.49
C TRP A 8 4.61 -5.26 20.52
N ARG A 9 3.34 -5.09 20.88
CA ARG A 9 2.37 -4.32 20.09
C ARG A 9 2.83 -2.87 19.92
N ASN A 10 3.22 -2.22 21.02
CA ASN A 10 3.73 -0.86 20.99
C ASN A 10 5.01 -0.72 20.16
N ILE A 11 5.94 -1.68 20.27
CA ILE A 11 7.18 -1.70 19.47
C ILE A 11 6.86 -1.83 17.98
N LEU A 12 5.99 -2.77 17.60
CA LEU A 12 5.62 -2.98 16.20
C LEU A 12 4.87 -1.78 15.61
N LEU A 13 3.96 -1.15 16.38
CA LEU A 13 3.30 0.09 15.97
C LEU A 13 4.30 1.23 15.78
N MET A 14 5.28 1.36 16.69
CA MET A 14 6.36 2.32 16.54
C MET A 14 7.18 2.07 15.27
N LEU A 15 7.51 0.82 14.95
CA LEU A 15 8.23 0.46 13.72
C LEU A 15 7.43 0.82 12.45
N VAL A 16 6.11 0.67 12.47
CA VAL A 16 5.24 1.08 11.36
C VAL A 16 5.20 2.60 11.18
N ILE A 17 5.27 3.36 12.28
CA ILE A 17 5.23 4.82 12.25
C ILE A 17 6.61 5.43 11.96
N LEU A 18 7.70 4.74 12.32
CA LEU A 18 9.09 5.15 12.11
C LEU A 18 9.38 5.76 10.73
N PRO A 19 8.95 5.17 9.59
CA PRO A 19 9.22 5.77 8.27
C PRO A 19 8.69 7.18 8.08
N PHE A 20 7.65 7.62 8.82
CA PHE A 20 7.17 9.01 8.76
C PHE A 20 8.16 10.03 9.31
N TRP A 21 9.08 9.62 10.17
CA TRP A 21 10.07 10.51 10.78
C TRP A 21 11.21 10.84 9.82
N THR A 22 11.29 10.13 8.69
CA THR A 22 12.30 10.31 7.66
C THR A 22 11.71 10.96 6.42
N SER A 23 12.51 11.76 5.73
CA SER A 23 12.09 12.41 4.49
C SER A 23 11.61 11.38 3.46
N PHE A 24 10.43 11.63 2.88
CA PHE A 24 9.86 10.81 1.81
C PHE A 24 10.84 10.62 0.64
N LEU A 25 11.45 11.71 0.16
CA LEU A 25 12.43 11.63 -0.93
C LEU A 25 13.65 10.80 -0.57
N LEU A 26 14.16 10.94 0.67
CA LEU A 26 15.30 10.17 1.14
C LEU A 26 14.99 8.67 1.12
N ARG A 27 13.77 8.27 1.52
CA ARG A 27 13.32 6.88 1.47
C ARG A 27 13.24 6.36 0.04
N VAL A 28 12.73 7.15 -0.91
CA VAL A 28 12.69 6.76 -2.33
C VAL A 28 14.12 6.63 -2.89
N TYR A 29 15.02 7.56 -2.58
CA TYR A 29 16.43 7.46 -2.98
C TYR A 29 17.14 6.25 -2.36
N ALA A 30 16.84 5.91 -1.11
CA ALA A 30 17.36 4.71 -0.48
C ALA A 30 16.90 3.45 -1.24
N TRP A 31 15.62 3.37 -1.62
CA TRP A 31 15.10 2.29 -2.45
C TRP A 31 15.72 2.25 -3.85
N MET A 32 15.92 3.40 -4.51
CA MET A 32 16.67 3.48 -5.77
C MET A 32 18.09 2.92 -5.63
N GLY A 33 18.78 3.29 -4.54
CA GLY A 33 20.10 2.78 -4.22
C GLY A 33 20.12 1.28 -3.97
N LEU A 34 19.12 0.72 -3.29
CA LEU A 34 18.98 -0.71 -3.03
C LEU A 34 18.57 -1.53 -4.25
N MET A 35 17.78 -0.97 -5.16
CA MET A 35 17.36 -1.66 -6.39
C MET A 35 18.36 -1.47 -7.54
N GLY A 36 19.30 -0.52 -7.40
CA GLY A 36 20.34 -0.25 -8.38
C GLY A 36 21.21 -1.47 -8.66
N LYS A 37 21.74 -1.55 -9.89
CA LYS A 37 22.51 -2.70 -10.39
C LYS A 37 23.77 -3.01 -9.57
N ASN A 38 24.42 -1.98 -9.01
CA ASN A 38 25.65 -2.10 -8.22
C ASN A 38 25.40 -2.11 -6.71
N SER A 39 24.18 -2.42 -6.27
CA SER A 39 23.81 -2.41 -4.85
C SER A 39 24.11 -3.75 -4.18
N TRP A 40 24.35 -3.71 -2.87
CA TRP A 40 24.54 -4.93 -2.09
C TRP A 40 23.28 -5.82 -2.11
N PHE A 41 22.08 -5.22 -2.13
CA PHE A 41 20.81 -5.94 -2.12
C PHE A 41 20.52 -6.63 -3.46
N ASN A 42 20.63 -5.90 -4.58
CA ASN A 42 20.47 -6.49 -5.92
C ASN A 42 21.59 -7.52 -6.19
N GLY A 43 22.82 -7.24 -5.74
CA GLY A 43 23.94 -8.19 -5.79
C GLY A 43 23.60 -9.51 -5.10
N LEU A 44 23.15 -9.47 -3.83
CA LEU A 44 22.76 -10.69 -3.10
C LEU A 44 21.63 -11.46 -3.79
N LEU A 45 20.64 -10.77 -4.38
CA LEU A 45 19.56 -11.42 -5.11
C LEU A 45 20.05 -12.04 -6.43
N THR A 46 20.97 -11.38 -7.11
CA THR A 46 21.61 -11.87 -8.33
C THR A 46 22.48 -13.10 -8.02
N ASP A 47 23.26 -13.04 -6.94
CA ASP A 47 24.09 -14.16 -6.48
C ASP A 47 23.22 -15.36 -6.07
N GLY A 48 22.14 -15.11 -5.31
CA GLY A 48 21.18 -16.13 -4.93
C GLY A 48 20.49 -16.77 -6.13
N TYR A 49 20.12 -15.97 -7.14
CA TYR A 49 19.57 -16.49 -8.40
C TYR A 49 20.59 -17.34 -9.15
N ASN A 50 21.80 -16.81 -9.34
CA ASN A 50 22.88 -17.49 -10.06
C ASN A 50 23.32 -18.79 -9.37
N LEU A 51 23.19 -18.91 -8.04
CA LEU A 51 23.44 -20.14 -7.30
C LEU A 51 22.41 -21.24 -7.60
N LEU A 52 21.16 -20.86 -7.88
CA LEU A 52 20.05 -21.78 -8.11
C LEU A 52 19.85 -22.12 -9.60
N THR A 53 20.49 -21.37 -10.50
CA THR A 53 20.35 -21.57 -11.95
C THR A 53 21.61 -22.12 -12.61
N PRO A 54 21.48 -22.93 -13.68
CA PRO A 54 22.63 -23.36 -14.48
C PRO A 54 23.41 -22.16 -15.04
N ALA A 55 24.72 -22.31 -15.21
CA ALA A 55 25.62 -21.24 -15.68
C ALA A 55 25.20 -20.60 -17.02
N SER A 56 24.42 -21.32 -17.84
CA SER A 56 23.86 -20.81 -19.09
C SER A 56 22.79 -19.72 -18.92
N TRP A 57 22.16 -19.62 -17.74
CA TRP A 57 21.11 -18.63 -17.44
C TRP A 57 21.57 -17.55 -16.46
N ALA A 58 22.88 -17.49 -16.20
CA ALA A 58 23.44 -16.50 -15.28
C ALA A 58 23.15 -15.08 -15.77
N ILE A 59 22.68 -14.24 -14.85
CA ILE A 59 22.40 -12.82 -15.11
C ILE A 59 23.40 -11.94 -14.37
N THR A 60 23.69 -10.76 -14.93
CA THR A 60 24.62 -9.78 -14.33
C THR A 60 23.98 -8.96 -13.22
N SER A 61 22.67 -8.74 -13.29
CA SER A 61 21.89 -8.03 -12.28
C SER A 61 20.40 -8.29 -12.50
N VAL A 62 19.61 -8.36 -11.44
CA VAL A 62 18.15 -8.41 -11.57
C VAL A 62 17.63 -7.03 -11.99
N PRO A 63 16.92 -6.89 -13.13
CA PRO A 63 16.40 -5.60 -13.57
C PRO A 63 15.19 -5.19 -12.72
N MET A 64 15.45 -4.56 -11.58
CA MET A 64 14.41 -4.08 -10.66
C MET A 64 13.98 -2.64 -10.96
N MET A 65 14.95 -1.76 -11.25
CA MET A 65 14.69 -0.36 -11.57
C MET A 65 13.97 -0.18 -12.91
N HIS A 66 13.26 0.94 -13.05
CA HIS A 66 12.49 1.30 -14.25
C HIS A 66 11.44 0.24 -14.59
N SER A 67 10.72 -0.22 -13.58
CA SER A 67 9.71 -1.27 -13.74
C SER A 67 8.48 -0.99 -12.87
N ASN A 68 7.34 -1.55 -13.29
CA ASN A 68 6.13 -1.52 -12.48
C ASN A 68 6.32 -2.21 -11.12
N PHE A 69 7.20 -3.22 -11.05
CA PHE A 69 7.53 -3.87 -9.80
C PHE A 69 8.16 -2.90 -8.79
N ALA A 70 9.15 -2.11 -9.21
CA ALA A 70 9.77 -1.12 -8.33
C ALA A 70 8.77 -0.07 -7.85
N VAL A 71 7.88 0.40 -8.75
CA VAL A 71 6.82 1.34 -8.38
C VAL A 71 5.91 0.75 -7.30
N VAL A 72 5.36 -0.44 -7.53
CA VAL A 72 4.46 -1.11 -6.58
C VAL A 72 5.16 -1.36 -5.25
N LEU A 73 6.40 -1.85 -5.26
CA LEU A 73 7.16 -2.14 -4.05
C LEU A 73 7.38 -0.89 -3.19
N VAL A 74 7.82 0.21 -3.81
CA VAL A 74 8.09 1.46 -3.09
C VAL A 74 6.78 2.12 -2.63
N MET A 75 5.71 2.03 -3.42
CA MET A 75 4.38 2.51 -3.01
C MET A 75 3.84 1.73 -1.82
N VAL A 76 3.91 0.39 -1.84
CA VAL A 76 3.48 -0.46 -0.72
C VAL A 76 4.25 -0.07 0.53
N TYR A 77 5.57 0.00 0.47
CA TYR A 77 6.38 0.44 1.62
C TYR A 77 5.99 1.85 2.13
N THR A 78 5.77 2.79 1.20
CA THR A 78 5.46 4.18 1.53
C THR A 78 4.12 4.31 2.23
N TYR A 79 3.10 3.61 1.72
CA TYR A 79 1.72 3.77 2.18
C TYR A 79 1.24 2.70 3.16
N LEU A 80 2.04 1.68 3.43
CA LEU A 80 1.75 0.63 4.42
C LEU A 80 1.23 1.17 5.76
N PRO A 81 1.76 2.26 6.32
CA PRO A 81 1.22 2.79 7.57
C PRO A 81 -0.22 3.29 7.46
N PHE A 82 -0.61 3.88 6.33
CA PHE A 82 -1.98 4.35 6.10
C PHE A 82 -3.00 3.20 6.01
N MET A 83 -2.56 2.01 5.60
CA MET A 83 -3.39 0.80 5.68
C MET A 83 -3.44 0.24 7.10
N ILE A 84 -2.28 0.15 7.77
CA ILE A 84 -2.17 -0.54 9.06
C ILE A 84 -2.93 0.18 10.17
N LEU A 85 -2.86 1.51 10.25
CA LEU A 85 -3.48 2.27 11.35
C LEU A 85 -5.01 2.07 11.47
N PRO A 86 -5.82 2.29 10.41
CA PRO A 86 -7.27 2.07 10.48
C PRO A 86 -7.62 0.60 10.64
N LEU A 87 -6.88 -0.31 10.00
CA LEU A 87 -7.07 -1.75 10.15
C LEU A 87 -6.80 -2.19 11.59
N TYR A 88 -5.75 -1.67 12.22
CA TYR A 88 -5.42 -1.93 13.61
C TYR A 88 -6.51 -1.40 14.55
N ALA A 89 -6.99 -0.17 14.34
CA ALA A 89 -8.04 0.42 15.16
C ALA A 89 -9.37 -0.36 15.09
N ASN A 90 -9.68 -0.95 13.93
CA ASN A 90 -10.82 -1.84 13.75
C ASN A 90 -10.59 -3.19 14.46
N LEU A 91 -9.44 -3.82 14.23
CA LEU A 91 -9.08 -5.11 14.81
C LEU A 91 -8.98 -5.10 16.34
N GLU A 92 -8.56 -3.99 16.96
CA GLU A 92 -8.44 -3.86 18.41
C GLU A 92 -9.82 -3.85 19.12
N ARG A 93 -10.89 -3.57 18.37
CA ARG A 93 -12.27 -3.57 18.89
C ARG A 93 -12.98 -4.92 18.78
N LEU A 94 -12.38 -5.89 18.07
CA LEU A 94 -12.99 -7.21 17.89
C LEU A 94 -12.93 -8.02 19.18
N ASP A 95 -14.01 -8.73 19.49
CA ASP A 95 -14.09 -9.60 20.65
C ASP A 95 -13.31 -10.92 20.40
N PRO A 96 -12.24 -11.21 21.17
CA PRO A 96 -11.48 -12.45 21.02
C PRO A 96 -12.30 -13.71 21.34
N VAL A 97 -13.43 -13.61 22.04
CA VAL A 97 -14.29 -14.76 22.38
C VAL A 97 -14.83 -15.44 21.12
N LEU A 98 -15.07 -14.70 20.04
CA LEU A 98 -15.54 -15.27 18.77
C LEU A 98 -14.48 -16.19 18.13
N ASP A 99 -13.21 -15.84 18.26
CA ASP A 99 -12.09 -16.65 17.77
C ASP A 99 -11.95 -17.93 18.62
N GLU A 100 -12.08 -17.81 19.95
CA GLU A 100 -12.02 -18.94 20.89
C GLU A 100 -13.15 -19.94 20.63
N ALA A 101 -14.39 -19.45 20.50
CA ALA A 101 -15.55 -20.30 20.19
C ALA A 101 -15.40 -21.04 18.86
N ALA A 102 -14.81 -20.40 17.83
CA ALA A 102 -14.56 -21.06 16.56
C ALA A 102 -13.51 -22.18 16.68
N MET A 103 -12.47 -21.98 17.52
CA MET A 103 -11.47 -23.02 17.82
C MET A 103 -12.06 -24.18 18.63
N ASP A 104 -12.95 -23.88 19.58
CA ASP A 104 -13.66 -24.90 20.38
C ASP A 104 -14.55 -25.80 19.51
N LEU A 105 -15.11 -25.25 18.43
CA LEU A 105 -15.85 -26.01 17.40
C LEU A 105 -14.93 -26.81 16.44
N GLY A 106 -13.63 -26.82 16.67
CA GLY A 106 -12.64 -27.59 15.90
C GLY A 106 -12.01 -26.84 14.74
N SER A 107 -12.21 -25.52 14.62
CA SER A 107 -11.57 -24.73 13.56
C SER A 107 -10.08 -24.54 13.83
N ARG A 108 -9.26 -24.67 12.78
CA ARG A 108 -7.83 -24.35 12.84
C ARG A 108 -7.62 -22.83 12.81
N PRO A 109 -6.53 -22.28 13.38
CA PRO A 109 -6.29 -20.83 13.43
C PRO A 109 -6.38 -20.11 12.08
N PHE A 110 -5.91 -20.73 10.99
CA PHE A 110 -6.03 -20.17 9.65
C PHE A 110 -7.48 -20.03 9.19
N ARG A 111 -8.32 -21.00 9.55
CA ARG A 111 -9.75 -20.99 9.23
C ARG A 111 -10.52 -20.00 10.09
N VAL A 112 -10.17 -19.88 11.37
CA VAL A 112 -10.70 -18.81 12.25
C VAL A 112 -10.40 -17.42 11.67
N PHE A 113 -9.18 -17.20 11.19
CA PHE A 113 -8.85 -15.95 10.52
C PHE A 113 -9.73 -15.67 9.30
N LEU A 114 -9.91 -16.65 8.40
CA LEU A 114 -10.70 -16.46 7.18
C LEU A 114 -12.21 -16.33 7.44
N ASP A 115 -12.74 -17.12 8.37
CA ASP A 115 -14.18 -17.25 8.58
C ASP A 115 -14.71 -16.25 9.63
N VAL A 116 -13.86 -15.80 10.57
CA VAL A 116 -14.27 -14.93 11.70
C VAL A 116 -13.57 -13.58 11.64
N THR A 117 -12.24 -13.55 11.67
CA THR A 117 -11.49 -12.28 11.79
C THR A 117 -11.57 -11.44 10.51
N LEU A 118 -11.34 -12.04 9.34
CA LEU A 118 -11.26 -11.34 8.06
C LEU A 118 -12.59 -10.66 7.69
N PRO A 119 -13.77 -11.32 7.78
CA PRO A 119 -15.04 -10.68 7.47
C PRO A 119 -15.34 -9.50 8.40
N GLN A 120 -15.05 -9.65 9.70
CA GLN A 120 -15.22 -8.56 10.68
C GLN A 120 -14.23 -7.41 10.47
N SER A 121 -13.08 -7.68 9.84
CA SER A 121 -12.07 -6.67 9.53
C SER A 121 -12.38 -5.85 8.27
N ILE A 122 -13.38 -6.26 7.47
CA ILE A 122 -13.70 -5.62 6.18
C ILE A 122 -13.89 -4.09 6.30
N PRO A 123 -14.63 -3.55 7.29
CA PRO A 123 -14.77 -2.10 7.43
C PRO A 123 -13.42 -1.39 7.64
N GLY A 124 -12.52 -2.00 8.42
CA GLY A 124 -11.16 -1.50 8.62
C GLY A 124 -10.29 -1.58 7.36
N ILE A 125 -10.43 -2.66 6.59
CA ILE A 125 -9.74 -2.83 5.29
C ILE A 125 -10.22 -1.77 4.31
N ILE A 126 -11.53 -1.52 4.21
CA ILE A 126 -12.07 -0.50 3.30
C ILE A 126 -11.58 0.89 3.71
N ALA A 127 -11.64 1.24 5.00
CA ALA A 127 -11.14 2.51 5.51
C ALA A 127 -9.64 2.70 5.19
N GLY A 128 -8.82 1.66 5.41
CA GLY A 128 -7.40 1.68 5.06
C GLY A 128 -7.13 1.76 3.56
N ALA A 129 -7.89 1.03 2.75
CA ALA A 129 -7.77 1.06 1.30
C ALA A 129 -8.11 2.45 0.76
N MET A 130 -9.15 3.12 1.27
CA MET A 130 -9.49 4.49 0.90
C MET A 130 -8.36 5.47 1.25
N LEU A 131 -7.79 5.36 2.45
CA LEU A 131 -6.69 6.22 2.90
C LEU A 131 -5.40 6.03 2.08
N VAL A 132 -5.14 4.82 1.58
CA VAL A 132 -4.01 4.54 0.67
C VAL A 132 -4.31 5.00 -0.76
N PHE A 133 -5.54 4.78 -1.23
CA PHE A 133 -5.93 5.06 -2.61
C PHE A 133 -5.77 6.53 -2.99
N ILE A 134 -6.12 7.44 -2.07
CA ILE A 134 -6.03 8.89 -2.29
C ILE A 134 -4.60 9.32 -2.69
N PRO A 135 -3.57 9.15 -1.85
CA PRO A 135 -2.22 9.54 -2.22
C PRO A 135 -1.63 8.67 -3.34
N ALA A 136 -1.97 7.37 -3.39
CA ALA A 136 -1.42 6.45 -4.38
C ALA A 136 -1.85 6.77 -5.82
N ALA A 137 -3.10 7.18 -6.04
CA ALA A 137 -3.62 7.47 -7.39
C ALA A 137 -3.03 8.75 -7.99
N GLY A 138 -2.72 9.75 -7.14
CA GLY A 138 -2.09 11.01 -7.55
C GLY A 138 -0.56 11.00 -7.49
N GLU A 139 0.05 9.86 -7.19
CA GLU A 139 1.50 9.78 -6.95
C GLU A 139 2.30 10.05 -8.24
N LEU A 140 3.25 10.98 -8.13
CA LEU A 140 4.11 11.38 -9.26
C LEU A 140 5.59 11.09 -8.99
N VAL A 141 6.05 11.16 -7.74
CA VAL A 141 7.47 11.11 -7.39
C VAL A 141 8.00 9.69 -7.54
N ILE A 142 7.31 8.69 -6.96
CA ILE A 142 7.74 7.29 -7.06
C ILE A 142 7.79 6.83 -8.53
N PRO A 143 6.74 6.99 -9.35
CA PRO A 143 6.76 6.58 -10.76
C PRO A 143 7.81 7.32 -11.60
N THR A 144 8.10 8.58 -11.26
CA THR A 144 9.13 9.36 -11.95
C THR A 144 10.53 8.86 -11.61
N LEU A 145 10.78 8.48 -10.35
CA LEU A 145 12.11 8.11 -9.88
C LEU A 145 12.48 6.64 -10.09
N VAL A 146 11.52 5.71 -9.94
CA VAL A 146 11.78 4.26 -10.04
C VAL A 146 11.01 3.55 -11.15
N GLY A 147 10.01 4.22 -11.74
CA GLY A 147 9.15 3.64 -12.77
C GLY A 147 9.73 3.68 -14.18
N ASP A 148 9.08 2.93 -15.07
CA ASP A 148 9.35 2.98 -16.50
C ASP A 148 8.74 4.25 -17.11
N ALA A 149 9.53 4.96 -17.91
CA ALA A 149 9.06 6.13 -18.65
C ALA A 149 8.05 5.76 -19.75
N SER A 150 8.08 4.52 -20.25
CA SER A 150 7.16 4.05 -21.30
C SER A 150 5.73 3.78 -20.80
N SER A 151 5.56 3.61 -19.49
CA SER A 151 4.27 3.32 -18.85
C SER A 151 4.03 4.29 -17.68
N PRO A 152 3.83 5.59 -17.95
CA PRO A 152 3.69 6.59 -16.90
C PRO A 152 2.36 6.45 -16.15
N MET A 153 2.39 6.73 -14.84
CA MET A 153 1.16 6.87 -14.05
C MET A 153 0.51 8.23 -14.28
N ILE A 154 -0.81 8.33 -14.06
CA ILE A 154 -1.61 9.53 -14.33
C ILE A 154 -1.03 10.77 -13.64
N GLY A 155 -0.56 10.66 -12.39
CA GLY A 155 0.06 11.77 -11.68
C GLY A 155 1.30 12.33 -12.40
N ARG A 156 2.13 11.46 -12.98
CA ARG A 156 3.28 11.85 -13.80
C ARG A 156 2.84 12.47 -15.13
N VAL A 157 1.84 11.89 -15.80
CA VAL A 157 1.28 12.46 -17.05
C VAL A 157 0.79 13.89 -16.84
N ILE A 158 0.02 14.14 -15.77
CA ILE A 158 -0.45 15.50 -15.45
C ILE A 158 0.73 16.47 -15.27
N ALA A 159 1.79 16.04 -14.57
CA ALA A 159 2.98 16.86 -14.35
C ALA A 159 3.74 17.14 -15.67
N ASP A 160 3.84 16.14 -16.55
CA ASP A 160 4.50 16.26 -17.85
C ASP A 160 3.72 17.23 -18.77
N GLU A 161 2.38 17.18 -18.77
CA GLU A 161 1.52 18.11 -19.52
C GLU A 161 1.66 19.56 -19.02
N PHE A 162 1.71 19.76 -17.70
CA PHE A 162 1.91 21.10 -17.12
C PHE A 162 3.31 21.67 -17.40
N SER A 163 4.35 20.85 -17.28
CA SER A 163 5.74 21.34 -17.27
C SER A 163 6.42 21.26 -18.63
N SER A 164 6.37 20.10 -19.28
CA SER A 164 7.12 19.81 -20.50
C SER A 164 6.33 20.21 -21.74
N ALA A 165 5.04 19.86 -21.79
CA ALA A 165 4.17 20.24 -22.91
C ALA A 165 3.67 21.70 -22.81
N SER A 166 3.64 22.27 -21.59
CA SER A 166 3.01 23.56 -21.32
C SER A 166 1.56 23.62 -21.83
N ASP A 167 0.85 22.49 -21.77
CA ASP A 167 -0.57 22.37 -22.11
C ASP A 167 -1.41 22.36 -20.83
N TRP A 168 -1.60 23.56 -20.28
CA TRP A 168 -2.32 23.78 -19.03
C TRP A 168 -3.80 23.37 -19.14
N PRO A 169 -4.50 23.62 -20.27
CA PRO A 169 -5.85 23.11 -20.48
C PRO A 169 -5.94 21.59 -20.42
N MET A 170 -5.05 20.88 -21.13
CA MET A 170 -5.03 19.41 -21.11
C MET A 170 -4.73 18.89 -19.70
N ALA A 171 -3.70 19.42 -19.05
CA ALA A 171 -3.32 19.02 -17.70
C ALA A 171 -4.45 19.25 -16.68
N ALA A 172 -5.14 20.39 -16.75
CA ALA A 172 -6.29 20.68 -15.89
C ALA A 172 -7.47 19.72 -16.14
N SER A 173 -7.75 19.38 -17.40
CA SER A 173 -8.83 18.44 -17.74
C SER A 173 -8.59 17.04 -17.16
N VAL A 174 -7.36 16.53 -17.28
CA VAL A 174 -6.96 15.23 -16.74
C VAL A 174 -6.95 15.26 -15.21
N ALA A 175 -6.48 16.35 -14.59
CA ALA A 175 -6.50 16.51 -13.14
C ALA A 175 -7.92 16.53 -12.57
N ILE A 176 -8.86 17.24 -13.21
CA ILE A 176 -10.27 17.25 -12.81
C ILE A 176 -10.91 15.87 -13.00
N ALA A 177 -10.63 15.19 -14.12
CA ALA A 177 -11.11 13.83 -14.36
C ALA A 177 -10.61 12.85 -13.29
N LEU A 178 -9.33 12.92 -12.93
CA LEU A 178 -8.74 12.11 -11.86
C LEU A 178 -9.38 12.44 -10.50
N LEU A 179 -9.59 13.71 -10.19
CA LEU A 179 -10.25 14.14 -8.96
C LEU A 179 -11.67 13.56 -8.87
N LEU A 180 -12.46 13.66 -9.94
CA LEU A 180 -13.82 13.10 -9.97
C LEU A 180 -13.82 11.58 -9.80
N LEU A 181 -12.88 10.90 -10.46
CA LEU A 181 -12.71 9.45 -10.35
C LEU A 181 -12.32 9.03 -8.92
N MET A 182 -11.53 9.84 -8.21
CA MET A 182 -11.10 9.54 -6.85
C MET A 182 -12.18 9.89 -5.82
N VAL A 183 -12.71 11.10 -5.89
CA VAL A 183 -13.61 11.64 -4.86
C VAL A 183 -15.03 11.11 -5.03
N GLY A 184 -15.49 10.86 -6.26
CA GLY A 184 -16.84 10.41 -6.55
C GLY A 184 -17.22 9.10 -5.84
N PRO A 185 -16.46 8.00 -6.03
CA PRO A 185 -16.72 6.73 -5.35
C PRO A 185 -16.63 6.84 -3.83
N MET A 186 -15.70 7.65 -3.31
CA MET A 186 -15.56 7.85 -1.87
C MET A 186 -16.76 8.60 -1.27
N MET A 187 -17.22 9.67 -1.91
CA MET A 187 -18.43 10.39 -1.48
C MET A 187 -19.66 9.48 -1.52
N LEU A 188 -19.76 8.64 -2.54
CA LEU A 188 -20.86 7.70 -2.66
C LEU A 188 -20.83 6.65 -1.54
N TYR A 189 -19.65 6.09 -1.27
CA TYR A 189 -19.45 5.12 -0.20
C TYR A 189 -19.79 5.71 1.18
N THR A 190 -19.26 6.90 1.52
CA THR A 190 -19.55 7.55 2.80
C THR A 190 -21.02 7.96 2.93
N HIS A 191 -21.68 8.32 1.83
CA HIS A 191 -23.11 8.61 1.82
C HIS A 191 -23.97 7.37 2.10
N TYR A 192 -23.63 6.21 1.53
CA TYR A 192 -24.35 4.97 1.83
C TYR A 192 -24.07 4.44 3.23
N GLN A 193 -22.83 4.56 3.70
CA GLN A 193 -22.45 4.14 5.05
C GLN A 193 -23.20 4.96 6.12
N SER A 194 -23.21 6.30 5.98
CA SER A 194 -23.96 7.18 6.91
C SER A 194 -25.47 6.93 6.90
N LYS A 195 -26.05 6.53 5.76
CA LYS A 195 -27.46 6.14 5.68
C LYS A 195 -27.76 4.79 6.32
N ALA A 196 -26.84 3.83 6.22
CA ALA A 196 -27.00 2.53 6.89
C ALA A 196 -26.96 2.71 8.41
N GLU A 197 -26.01 3.50 8.92
CA GLU A 197 -25.89 3.82 10.34
C GLU A 197 -27.10 4.61 10.86
N ALA A 198 -27.60 5.59 10.11
CA ALA A 198 -28.79 6.36 10.49
C ALA A 198 -30.11 5.57 10.43
N GLY A 199 -30.13 4.41 9.75
CA GLY A 199 -31.29 3.52 9.64
C GLY A 199 -31.41 2.52 10.79
N GLU A 200 -30.32 2.23 11.51
CA GLU A 200 -30.29 1.34 12.68
C GLU A 200 -30.73 2.06 13.98
N ASP A 201 -30.77 3.39 13.99
CA ASP A 201 -31.18 4.22 15.14
C ASP A 201 -32.71 4.47 15.24
N VAL A 202 -33.54 3.75 14.48
CA VAL A 202 -35.01 3.85 14.60
C VAL A 202 -35.52 2.74 15.55
N PRO A 203 -36.10 3.09 16.71
CA PRO A 203 -36.50 2.14 17.75
C PRO A 203 -37.66 1.21 17.36
#